data_AF-A0A072UGD3-F1
#
_entry.id   AF-A0A072UGD3-F1
#
_cell.length_a   1.000
_cell.length_b   1.000
_cell.length_c   1.000
_cell.angle_alpha   90.00
_cell.angle_beta   90.00
_cell.angle_gamma   90.00
#
_symmetry.space_group_name_H-M   'P 1'
#
loop_
_entity.id
_entity.type
_entity.pdbx_description
1 polymer ?
#
loop_
_entity_poly.entity_id
_entity_poly.type
_entity_poly.pdbx_seq_one_letter_code
_entity_poly.pdbx_strand_id
1 'polypeptide(L)' 'MNQYVPTAESLFSVDAGCFTGSITEWGLVAYNQSGVAQFSAWKREAIEIDPVSAEALGVR' A
#
# COMPACT_ATOMS: atom_id res chain seq x y z
N MET A 1 -25.23 -25.44 -12.34
CA MET A 1 -23.94 -25.56 -11.62
C MET A 1 -23.42 -24.16 -11.38
N ASN A 2 -23.39 -23.72 -10.12
CA ASN A 2 -22.88 -22.41 -9.75
C ASN A 2 -21.36 -22.54 -9.64
N GLN A 3 -20.60 -22.11 -10.66
CA GLN A 3 -19.15 -22.07 -10.55
C GLN A 3 -18.78 -20.90 -9.64
N TYR A 4 -18.37 -21.21 -8.41
CA TYR A 4 -17.64 -20.28 -7.57
C TYR A 4 -16.30 -20.01 -8.27
N VAL A 5 -16.19 -18.84 -8.90
CA VAL A 5 -14.92 -18.33 -9.42
C VAL A 5 -14.26 -17.62 -8.24
N PRO A 6 -13.11 -18.07 -7.73
CA PRO A 6 -12.37 -17.30 -6.74
C PRO A 6 -12.03 -15.96 -7.41
N THR A 7 -12.59 -14.85 -6.91
CA THR A 7 -12.09 -13.52 -7.23
C THR A 7 -10.61 -13.54 -6.91
N ALA A 8 -9.76 -13.40 -7.93
CA ALA A 8 -8.32 -13.52 -7.77
C ALA A 8 -7.86 -12.56 -6.66
N GLU A 9 -7.46 -13.12 -5.52
CA GLU A 9 -6.93 -12.34 -4.41
C GLU A 9 -5.60 -11.74 -4.86
N SER A 10 -5.58 -10.42 -5.10
CA SER A 10 -4.34 -9.67 -5.26
C SER A 10 -3.74 -9.44 -3.87
N LEU A 11 -2.46 -9.77 -3.70
CA LEU A 11 -1.72 -9.46 -2.49
C LEU A 11 -1.25 -7.99 -2.59
N PHE A 12 -1.52 -7.20 -1.55
CA PHE A 12 -1.03 -5.83 -1.44
C PHE A 12 -0.07 -5.73 -0.26
N SER A 13 1.14 -5.26 -0.50
CA SER A 13 2.06 -4.81 0.54
C SER A 13 2.00 -3.29 0.60
N VAL A 14 1.80 -2.75 1.80
CA VAL A 14 1.80 -1.31 2.08
C VAL A 14 2.82 -1.01 3.16
N ASP A 15 3.41 0.17 3.11
CA ASP A 15 4.38 0.67 4.09
C ASP A 15 4.32 2.20 4.12
N ALA A 16 4.62 2.79 5.26
CA ALA A 16 4.69 4.25 5.41
C ALA A 16 5.99 4.70 6.07
N GLY A 17 6.43 5.92 5.74
CA GLY A 17 7.65 6.51 6.27
C GLY A 17 7.42 7.93 6.72
N CYS A 18 7.75 8.23 7.99
CA CYS A 18 7.80 9.59 8.51
C CYS A 18 9.25 10.11 8.46
N PHE A 19 9.47 11.24 7.79
CA PHE A 19 10.79 11.83 7.57
C PHE A 19 10.92 13.17 8.28
N THR A 20 12.15 13.61 8.49
CA THR A 20 12.43 14.95 9.00
C THR A 20 11.86 16.03 8.09
N GLY A 21 11.31 17.10 8.68
CA GLY A 21 10.74 18.22 7.91
C GLY A 21 9.26 18.08 7.61
N SER A 22 8.51 17.37 8.47
CA SER A 22 7.05 17.20 8.36
C SER A 22 6.64 16.57 7.02
N ILE A 23 7.40 15.57 6.58
CA ILE A 23 7.14 14.81 5.35
C ILE A 23 6.73 13.40 5.73
N THR A 24 5.63 12.91 5.15
CA THR A 24 5.22 11.52 5.23
C THR A 24 5.11 10.93 3.82
N GLU A 25 5.57 9.70 3.67
CA GLU A 25 5.46 8.91 2.44
C GLU A 25 4.70 7.61 2.68
N TRP A 26 4.06 7.14 1.62
CA TRP A 26 3.38 5.84 1.58
C TRP A 26 3.78 5.10 0.31
N GLY A 27 3.99 3.79 0.44
CA GLY A 27 4.27 2.88 -0.65
C GLY A 27 3.22 1.77 -0.73
N LEU A 28 2.92 1.33 -1.95
CA LEU A 28 2.11 0.15 -2.22
C LEU A 28 2.73 -0.67 -3.34
N VAL A 29 2.74 -2.00 -3.18
CA VAL A 29 3.04 -2.95 -4.24
C VAL A 29 1.93 -4.00 -4.31
N ALA A 30 1.38 -4.21 -5.50
CA ALA A 30 0.40 -5.25 -5.77
C ALA A 30 1.07 -6.40 -6.53
N TYR A 31 0.81 -7.62 -6.06
CA TYR A 31 1.35 -8.85 -6.63
C TYR A 31 0.24 -9.72 -7.19
N ASN A 32 0.54 -10.46 -8.26
CA ASN A 32 -0.32 -11.56 -8.69
C ASN A 32 -0.15 -12.78 -7.77
N GLN A 33 -0.93 -13.82 -8.05
CA GLN A 33 -0.90 -15.09 -7.31
C GLN A 33 0.43 -15.83 -7.38
N SER A 34 1.28 -15.51 -8.36
CA SER A 34 2.63 -16.07 -8.47
C SER A 34 3.67 -15.26 -7.68
N GLY A 35 3.25 -14.23 -6.92
CA GLY A 35 4.14 -13.34 -6.18
C GLY A 35 4.89 -12.35 -7.07
N VAL A 36 4.50 -12.18 -8.33
CA VAL A 36 5.13 -11.23 -9.25
C VAL A 36 4.47 -9.87 -9.07
N ALA A 37 5.28 -8.84 -8.80
CA ALA A 37 4.79 -7.46 -8.72
C ALA A 37 4.21 -7.03 -10.07
N GLN A 38 2.94 -6.62 -10.08
CA GLN A 38 2.24 -6.14 -11.27
C GLN A 38 2.04 -4.62 -11.26
N PHE A 39 2.00 -4.03 -10.07
CA PHE A 39 1.78 -2.60 -9.91
C PHE A 39 2.50 -2.10 -8.66
N SER A 40 2.98 -0.86 -8.72
CA SER A 40 3.52 -0.13 -7.57
C SER A 40 3.12 1.33 -7.65
N ALA A 41 2.76 1.91 -6.51
CA ALA A 41 2.49 3.33 -6.36
C ALA A 41 3.14 3.87 -5.09
N TRP A 42 3.38 5.16 -5.09
CA TRP A 42 3.85 5.87 -3.90
C TRP A 42 3.24 7.26 -3.85
N LYS A 43 3.28 7.84 -2.66
CA LYS A 43 2.80 9.19 -2.40
C LYS A 43 3.67 9.85 -1.35
N ARG A 44 3.91 11.16 -1.50
CA ARG A 44 4.58 12.01 -0.51
C ARG A 44 3.71 13.22 -0.24
N GLU A 45 3.50 13.52 1.03
CA GLU A 45 2.81 14.73 1.47
C GLU A 45 3.63 15.46 2.56
N ALA A 46 3.57 16.79 2.56
CA ALA A 46 4.10 17.61 3.64
C ALA A 46 3.11 17.63 4.80
N ILE A 47 3.02 16.51 5.50
CA ILE A 47 2.21 16.31 6.69
C ILE A 47 3.04 15.65 7.79
N GLU A 48 2.84 16.14 9.01
CA GLU A 48 3.43 15.57 10.23
C GLU A 48 2.38 14.75 10.96
N ILE A 49 2.61 13.44 11.01
CA ILE A 49 1.80 12.47 11.73
C ILE A 49 2.73 11.46 12.40
N ASP A 50 2.25 10.80 13.45
CA ASP A 50 3.03 9.75 14.09
C ASP A 50 3.12 8.50 13.17
N PRO A 51 4.18 7.68 13.30
CA PRO A 51 4.37 6.51 12.45
C PRO A 51 3.18 5.54 12.45
N VAL A 52 2.49 5.35 13.57
CA VAL A 52 1.36 4.40 13.64
C VAL A 52 0.18 4.94 12.84
N SER A 53 -0.10 6.24 12.95
CA SER A 53 -1.10 6.89 12.11
C SER A 53 -0.71 6.87 10.63
N ALA A 54 0.59 7.00 10.31
CA ALA A 54 1.06 6.93 8.93
C ALA A 54 0.76 5.57 8.30
N GLU A 55 1.06 4.46 8.99
CA GLU A 55 0.76 3.10 8.49
C GLU A 55 -0.74 2.84 8.32
N ALA A 56 -1.57 3.41 9.20
CA ALA A 56 -3.02 3.26 9.11
C ALA A 56 -3.62 4.05 7.93
N LEU A 57 -2.95 5.10 7.49
CA LEU A 57 -3.34 5.87 6.32
C LEU A 57 -2.81 5.17 5.07
N GLY A 58 -3.70 4.69 4.20
CA GLY A 58 -3.30 4.01 2.98
C GLY A 58 -2.84 4.97 1.88
N VAL A 59 -2.18 4.41 0.86
CA VAL A 59 -2.04 5.06 -0.46
C VAL A 59 -3.45 5.22 -1.04
N ARG A 60 -3.98 6.45 -0.96
CA ARG A 60 -5.31 6.86 -1.46
C ARG A 60 -5.26 7.40 -2.88
#